data_AF-A0A8T3TKE7-F1
#
_entry.id   AF-A0A8T3TKE7-F1
#
_cell.length_a   1.000
_cell.length_b   1.000
_cell.length_c   1.000
_cell.angle_alpha   90.00
_cell.angle_beta   90.00
_cell.angle_gamma   90.00
#
_symmetry.space_group_name_H-M   'P 1'
#
loop_
_entity.id
_entity.type
_entity.pdbx_description
1 polymer ?
#
loop_
_entity_poly.entity_id
_entity_poly.type
_entity_poly.pdbx_seq_one_letter_code
_entity_poly.pdbx_strand_id
1 'polypeptide(L)'
;MSISDRQSGPEVLVDTSVAIALVLADHEGHASTMSAVSGKRLGLSGHAWYETYSVLTRLPPGARRSPSDVLRLLDHDFPGTRFLDKRTAGALRLDLARLGIAGGAVYDALVGAAARQHGMPLMSRDRRAIGVYEALGIQVTIIA
;
A
#
# COMPACT_ATOMS: atom_id res chain seq x y z
N MET A 1 22.22 -7.01 -28.76
CA MET A 1 23.02 -6.67 -27.57
C MET A 1 22.04 -6.16 -26.53
N SER A 2 21.74 -6.99 -25.52
CA SER A 2 20.60 -6.82 -24.60
C SER A 2 20.87 -5.70 -23.59
N ILE A 3 19.98 -4.71 -23.54
CA ILE A 3 20.05 -3.63 -22.55
C ILE A 3 19.44 -4.17 -21.25
N SER A 4 20.34 -4.62 -20.37
CA SER A 4 20.26 -4.57 -18.91
C SER A 4 18.88 -4.85 -18.30
N ASP A 5 18.68 -6.13 -18.01
CA ASP A 5 17.83 -6.65 -16.94
C ASP A 5 18.31 -6.04 -15.61
N ARG A 6 17.84 -4.82 -15.27
CA ARG A 6 18.08 -4.22 -13.95
C ARG A 6 17.21 -4.96 -12.94
N GLN A 7 17.78 -6.02 -12.38
CA GLN A 7 17.52 -6.60 -11.05
C GLN A 7 16.12 -6.31 -10.49
N SER A 8 15.11 -7.07 -10.92
CA SER A 8 13.81 -7.04 -10.25
C SER A 8 13.91 -7.83 -8.94
N GLY A 9 14.27 -7.14 -7.86
CA GLY A 9 14.03 -7.66 -6.51
C GLY A 9 12.56 -8.05 -6.31
N PRO A 10 12.21 -8.84 -5.28
CA PRO A 10 10.85 -9.33 -5.11
C PRO A 10 9.85 -8.16 -5.11
N GLU A 11 8.80 -8.27 -5.92
CA GLU A 11 7.73 -7.28 -5.93
C GLU A 11 6.87 -7.46 -4.67
N VAL A 12 6.63 -6.36 -3.97
CA VAL A 12 5.82 -6.33 -2.76
C VAL A 12 4.85 -5.17 -2.84
N LEU A 13 3.63 -5.39 -2.35
CA LEU A 13 2.68 -4.31 -2.19
C LEU A 13 2.77 -3.75 -0.78
N VAL A 14 2.52 -2.45 -0.66
CA VAL A 14 2.52 -1.74 0.62
C VAL A 14 1.18 -1.06 0.83
N ASP A 15 0.78 -0.96 2.10
CA ASP A 15 -0.36 -0.15 2.51
C ASP A 15 0.01 1.34 2.63
N THR A 16 -0.95 2.16 3.02
CA THR A 16 -0.74 3.60 3.23
C THR A 16 0.24 3.89 4.36
N SER A 17 0.23 3.11 5.44
CA SER A 17 1.07 3.39 6.61
C SER A 17 2.56 3.23 6.29
N VAL A 18 2.93 2.22 5.49
CA VAL A 18 4.28 2.05 4.95
C VAL A 18 4.62 3.14 3.93
N ALA A 19 3.70 3.44 3.01
CA ALA A 19 3.93 4.46 1.99
C ALA A 19 4.22 5.84 2.59
N ILE A 20 3.44 6.25 3.59
CA ILE A 20 3.63 7.53 4.27
C ILE A 20 4.94 7.56 5.04
N ALA A 21 5.28 6.49 5.78
CA ALA A 21 6.55 6.40 6.48
C ALA A 21 7.76 6.44 5.53
N LEU A 22 7.62 5.88 4.33
CA LEU A 22 8.68 5.91 3.32
C LEU A 22 8.86 7.30 2.72
N VAL A 23 7.76 7.98 2.39
CA VAL A 23 7.77 9.25 1.64
C VAL A 23 8.08 10.46 2.52
N LEU A 24 7.72 10.41 3.81
CA LEU A 24 7.95 11.49 4.76
C LEU A 24 9.22 11.22 5.58
N ALA A 25 10.30 11.94 5.27
CA ALA A 25 11.60 11.76 5.93
C ALA A 25 11.55 11.96 7.46
N ASP A 26 10.69 12.88 7.93
CA ASP A 26 10.53 13.18 9.36
C ASP A 26 9.57 12.20 10.08
N HIS A 27 9.05 11.19 9.38
CA HIS A 27 8.19 10.18 10.01
C HIS A 27 9.02 9.29 10.94
N GLU A 28 8.55 9.04 12.17
CA GLU A 28 9.25 8.22 13.18
C GLU A 28 9.66 6.83 12.65
N GLY A 29 8.80 6.27 11.80
CA GLY A 29 8.97 4.99 11.14
C GLY A 29 9.81 5.00 9.86
N HIS A 30 10.39 6.14 9.46
CA HIS A 30 11.07 6.26 8.16
C HIS A 30 12.25 5.29 8.05
N ALA A 31 13.14 5.30 9.04
CA ALA A 31 14.35 4.48 9.01
C ALA A 31 14.06 2.97 9.02
N SER A 32 13.12 2.51 9.87
CA SER A 32 12.76 1.09 9.93
C SER A 32 12.06 0.63 8.65
N THR A 33 11.20 1.48 8.08
CA THR A 33 10.55 1.22 6.79
C THR A 33 11.56 1.12 5.67
N MET A 34 12.45 2.10 5.53
CA MET A 34 13.53 2.10 4.53
C MET A 34 14.37 0.83 4.60
N SER A 35 14.75 0.41 5.81
CA SER A 35 15.50 -0.83 6.01
C SER A 35 14.72 -2.07 5.58
N ALA A 36 13.42 -2.14 5.91
CA ALA A 36 12.58 -3.30 5.62
C ALA A 36 12.27 -3.47 4.12
N VAL A 37 12.16 -2.35 3.39
CA VAL A 37 11.81 -2.36 1.96
C VAL A 37 13.03 -2.38 1.03
N SER A 38 14.24 -2.25 1.58
CA SER A 38 15.48 -2.21 0.81
C SER A 38 15.63 -3.41 -0.14
N GLY A 39 16.01 -3.13 -1.38
CA GLY A 39 16.18 -4.15 -2.43
C GLY A 39 14.89 -4.73 -2.99
N LYS A 40 13.72 -4.20 -2.65
CA LYS A 40 12.42 -4.63 -3.18
C LYS A 40 11.88 -3.64 -4.20
N ARG A 41 11.07 -4.14 -5.14
CA ARG A 41 10.31 -3.29 -6.04
C ARG A 41 8.92 -3.07 -5.46
N LEU A 42 8.56 -1.82 -5.20
CA LEU A 42 7.38 -1.47 -4.42
C LEU A 42 6.19 -1.11 -5.30
N GLY A 43 5.00 -1.40 -4.81
CA GLY A 43 3.72 -0.96 -5.35
C GLY A 43 2.72 -0.63 -4.24
N LEU A 44 1.82 0.31 -4.47
CA LEU A 44 0.70 0.54 -3.55
C LEU A 44 -0.39 -0.50 -3.78
N SER A 45 -0.96 -1.01 -2.69
CA SER A 45 -2.06 -1.99 -2.77
C SER A 45 -3.41 -1.30 -2.90
N GLY A 46 -3.88 -1.15 -4.13
CA GLY A 46 -5.24 -0.70 -4.46
C GLY A 46 -5.62 0.62 -3.80
N HIS A 47 -6.47 0.56 -2.78
CA HIS A 47 -6.98 1.75 -2.12
C HIS A 47 -5.90 2.56 -1.39
N ALA A 48 -4.78 1.91 -1.02
CA ALA A 48 -3.64 2.57 -0.40
C ALA A 48 -3.09 3.72 -1.25
N TRP A 49 -3.20 3.63 -2.58
CA TRP A 49 -2.81 4.73 -3.48
C TRP A 49 -3.62 6.00 -3.22
N TYR A 50 -4.94 5.88 -3.10
CA TYR A 50 -5.84 7.02 -2.92
C TYR A 50 -5.69 7.64 -1.53
N GLU A 51 -5.51 6.81 -0.51
CA GLU A 51 -5.27 7.28 0.85
C GLU A 51 -3.92 8.00 0.96
N THR A 52 -2.86 7.44 0.37
CA THR A 52 -1.53 8.06 0.34
C THR A 52 -1.59 9.40 -0.40
N TYR A 53 -2.22 9.44 -1.58
CA TYR A 53 -2.43 10.65 -2.35
C TYR A 53 -3.18 11.72 -1.54
N SER A 54 -4.28 11.34 -0.89
CA SER A 54 -5.10 12.21 -0.05
C SER A 54 -4.27 12.80 1.10
N VAL A 55 -3.48 11.98 1.80
CA VAL A 55 -2.62 12.42 2.90
C VAL A 55 -1.55 13.40 2.42
N LEU A 56 -0.82 13.09 1.34
CA LEU A 56 0.28 13.92 0.86
C LEU A 56 -0.18 15.28 0.32
N THR A 57 -1.41 15.35 -0.23
CA THR A 57 -1.99 16.59 -0.76
C THR A 57 -2.66 17.46 0.32
N ARG A 58 -2.85 16.94 1.54
CA ARG A 58 -3.50 17.67 2.64
C ARG A 58 -2.58 18.00 3.83
N LEU A 59 -1.28 17.72 3.72
CA LEU A 59 -0.31 18.03 4.78
C LEU A 59 -0.31 19.54 5.13
N PRO A 60 0.22 19.92 6.31
CA PRO A 60 0.39 21.32 6.68
C PRO A 60 1.23 22.13 5.67
N PRO A 61 1.07 23.46 5.63
CA PRO A 61 1.95 24.33 4.85
C PRO A 61 3.43 24.04 5.12
N GLY A 62 4.25 23.96 4.06
CA GLY A 62 5.67 23.57 4.13
C GLY A 62 5.95 22.09 3.84
N ALA A 63 5.00 21.19 4.13
CA ALA A 63 5.10 19.76 3.79
C ALA A 63 4.12 19.33 2.67
N ARG A 64 3.08 20.13 2.41
CA ARG A 64 2.10 19.87 1.36
C ARG A 64 2.74 19.89 -0.03
N ARG A 65 2.46 18.85 -0.82
CA ARG A 65 2.83 18.76 -2.24
C ARG A 65 1.62 19.03 -3.13
N SER A 66 1.88 19.55 -4.34
CA SER A 66 0.81 19.70 -5.32
C SER A 66 0.30 18.33 -5.79
N PRO A 67 -0.97 18.22 -6.22
CA PRO A 67 -1.51 17.03 -6.88
C PRO A 67 -0.58 16.38 -7.92
N SER A 68 0.03 17.19 -8.79
CA SER A 68 0.89 16.69 -9.88
C SER A 68 2.26 16.21 -9.37
N ASP A 69 2.80 16.84 -8.33
CA ASP A 69 4.02 16.35 -7.67
C ASP A 69 3.78 15.04 -6.94
N VAL A 70 2.63 14.90 -6.27
CA VAL A 70 2.26 13.65 -5.61
C VAL A 70 2.09 12.53 -6.63
N LEU A 71 1.41 12.77 -7.76
CA LEU A 71 1.28 11.77 -8.82
C LEU A 71 2.65 11.30 -9.32
N ARG A 72 3.55 12.24 -9.69
CA ARG A 72 4.90 11.90 -10.15
C ARG A 72 5.68 11.08 -9.12
N LEU A 73 5.55 11.44 -7.86
CA LEU A 73 6.19 10.72 -6.77
C LEU A 73 5.64 9.30 -6.64
N LEU A 74 4.32 9.13 -6.65
CA LEU A 74 3.73 7.80 -6.50
C LEU A 74 4.09 6.88 -7.68
N ASP A 75 4.14 7.42 -8.90
CA ASP A 75 4.57 6.67 -10.09
C ASP A 75 6.05 6.27 -10.02
N HIS A 76 6.90 7.13 -9.47
CA HIS A 76 8.34 6.88 -9.33
C HIS A 76 8.67 5.92 -8.19
N ASP A 77 8.11 6.15 -7.00
CA ASP A 77 8.46 5.40 -5.77
C ASP A 77 7.72 4.06 -5.69
N PHE A 78 6.54 3.95 -6.32
CA PHE A 78 5.69 2.76 -6.29
C PHE A 78 5.29 2.27 -7.71
N PRO A 79 6.25 2.00 -8.61
CA PRO A 79 5.98 1.61 -9.99
C PRO A 79 5.31 0.22 -10.13
N GLY A 80 5.28 -0.55 -9.04
CA GLY A 80 4.58 -1.83 -8.94
C GLY A 80 3.11 -1.72 -8.51
N THR A 81 2.53 -0.52 -8.42
CA THR A 81 1.15 -0.33 -7.92
C THR A 81 0.15 -1.22 -8.65
N ARG A 82 -0.78 -1.82 -7.89
CA ARG A 82 -1.82 -2.72 -8.40
C ARG A 82 -3.18 -2.35 -7.86
N PHE A 83 -4.16 -2.28 -8.75
CA PHE A 83 -5.54 -1.96 -8.38
C PHE A 83 -6.43 -3.20 -8.37
N LEU A 84 -7.50 -3.12 -7.56
CA LEU A 84 -8.56 -4.11 -7.54
C LEU A 84 -9.38 -3.99 -8.84
N ASP A 85 -9.71 -5.12 -9.46
CA ASP A 85 -10.57 -5.11 -10.63
C ASP A 85 -12.06 -5.00 -10.25
N LYS A 86 -12.90 -4.68 -11.23
CA LYS A 86 -14.35 -4.50 -11.01
C LYS A 86 -15.03 -5.75 -10.46
N ARG A 87 -14.60 -6.94 -10.88
CA ARG A 87 -15.22 -8.21 -10.46
C ARG A 87 -14.92 -8.48 -9.00
N THR A 88 -13.66 -8.39 -8.61
CA THR A 88 -13.21 -8.63 -7.24
C THR A 88 -13.72 -7.56 -6.30
N ALA A 89 -13.78 -6.29 -6.72
CA ALA A 89 -14.45 -5.23 -5.97
C ALA A 89 -15.95 -5.55 -5.75
N GLY A 90 -16.63 -6.05 -6.77
CA GLY A 90 -18.03 -6.48 -6.69
C GLY A 90 -18.25 -7.71 -5.81
N ALA A 91 -17.27 -8.61 -5.69
CA ALA A 91 -17.30 -9.77 -4.80
C ALA A 91 -16.99 -9.39 -3.34
N LEU A 92 -16.07 -8.44 -3.14
CA LEU A 92 -15.63 -8.00 -1.82
C LEU A 92 -16.79 -7.55 -0.94
N ARG A 93 -17.83 -6.92 -1.49
CA ARG A 93 -19.03 -6.53 -0.73
C ARG A 93 -19.68 -7.69 0.05
N LEU A 94 -19.63 -8.91 -0.48
CA LEU A 94 -20.19 -10.09 0.16
C LEU A 94 -19.23 -10.60 1.25
N ASP A 95 -17.93 -10.57 0.98
CA ASP A 95 -16.90 -10.89 1.97
C ASP A 95 -16.95 -9.93 3.16
N LEU A 96 -17.16 -8.62 2.96
CA LEU A 96 -17.28 -7.64 4.04
C LEU A 96 -18.40 -8.03 5.02
N ALA A 97 -19.59 -8.34 4.50
CA ALA A 97 -20.72 -8.76 5.33
C ALA A 97 -20.44 -10.11 6.02
N ARG A 98 -19.89 -11.09 5.29
CA ARG A 98 -19.58 -12.43 5.81
C ARG A 98 -18.52 -12.41 6.91
N LEU A 99 -17.54 -11.53 6.79
CA LEU A 99 -16.41 -11.39 7.72
C LEU A 99 -16.68 -10.37 8.83
N GLY A 100 -17.84 -9.71 8.84
CA GLY A 100 -18.17 -8.69 9.83
C GLY A 100 -17.31 -7.43 9.76
N ILE A 101 -16.72 -7.15 8.59
CA ILE A 101 -15.86 -5.98 8.38
C ILE A 101 -16.76 -4.76 8.09
N ALA A 102 -16.62 -3.72 8.91
CA ALA A 102 -17.42 -2.50 8.82
C ALA A 102 -16.62 -1.25 9.19
N GLY A 103 -17.17 -0.07 8.88
CA GLY A 103 -16.53 1.21 9.19
C GLY A 103 -15.20 1.42 8.46
N GLY A 104 -14.23 2.02 9.14
CA GLY A 104 -12.92 2.33 8.56
C GLY A 104 -12.15 1.09 8.06
N ALA A 105 -12.38 -0.08 8.67
CA ALA A 105 -11.74 -1.35 8.29
C ALA A 105 -12.10 -1.81 6.85
N VAL A 106 -13.13 -1.21 6.23
CA VAL A 106 -13.45 -1.45 4.82
C VAL A 106 -12.32 -0.98 3.90
N TYR A 107 -11.60 0.08 4.26
CA TYR A 107 -10.47 0.57 3.47
C TYR A 107 -9.28 -0.40 3.54
N ASP A 108 -8.99 -0.93 4.73
CA ASP A 108 -8.03 -2.03 4.90
C ASP A 108 -8.43 -3.27 4.09
N ALA A 109 -9.73 -3.57 4.03
CA ALA A 109 -10.21 -4.71 3.24
C ALA A 109 -10.02 -4.49 1.72
N LEU A 110 -10.14 -3.26 1.22
CA LEU A 110 -9.83 -2.93 -0.18
C LEU A 110 -8.32 -3.07 -0.46
N VAL A 111 -7.47 -2.64 0.48
CA VAL A 111 -6.01 -2.81 0.42
C VAL A 111 -5.65 -4.30 0.40
N GLY A 112 -6.18 -5.08 1.33
CA GLY A 112 -5.95 -6.53 1.42
C GLY A 112 -6.48 -7.27 0.20
N ALA A 113 -7.68 -6.95 -0.28
CA ALA A 113 -8.26 -7.59 -1.46
C ALA A 113 -7.43 -7.37 -2.73
N ALA A 114 -6.80 -6.20 -2.88
CA ALA A 114 -5.92 -5.94 -4.02
C ALA A 114 -4.67 -6.84 -3.95
N ALA A 115 -4.01 -6.92 -2.79
CA ALA A 115 -2.90 -7.85 -2.59
C ALA A 115 -3.29 -9.31 -2.86
N ARG A 116 -4.49 -9.71 -2.40
CA ARG A 116 -5.06 -11.05 -2.63
C ARG A 116 -5.22 -11.35 -4.11
N GLN A 117 -5.84 -10.43 -4.84
CA GLN A 117 -6.14 -10.60 -6.26
C GLN A 117 -4.87 -10.81 -7.09
N HIS A 118 -3.79 -10.09 -6.73
CA HIS A 118 -2.52 -10.16 -7.44
C HIS A 118 -1.57 -11.22 -6.89
N GLY A 119 -1.93 -11.92 -5.81
CA GLY A 119 -1.08 -12.95 -5.19
C GLY A 119 0.24 -12.39 -4.65
N MET A 120 0.25 -11.13 -4.22
CA MET A 120 1.46 -10.43 -3.79
C MET A 120 1.50 -10.29 -2.26
N PRO A 121 2.69 -10.37 -1.63
CA PRO A 121 2.83 -10.09 -0.22
C PRO A 121 2.49 -8.63 0.08
N LEU A 122 1.94 -8.38 1.27
CA LEU A 122 1.61 -7.04 1.76
C LEU A 122 2.55 -6.63 2.91
N MET A 123 3.05 -5.40 2.90
CA MET A 123 3.73 -4.79 4.04
C MET A 123 2.87 -3.68 4.64
N SER A 124 2.79 -3.65 5.97
CA SER A 124 2.03 -2.66 6.72
C SER A 124 2.75 -2.25 8.01
N ARG A 125 2.56 -1.00 8.46
CA ARG A 125 2.88 -0.54 9.82
C ARG A 125 1.65 -0.48 10.72
N ASP A 126 0.44 -0.62 10.17
CA ASP A 126 -0.79 -0.53 10.94
C ASP A 126 -1.16 -1.88 11.55
N ARG A 127 -0.79 -2.05 12.81
CA ARG A 127 -1.11 -3.25 13.59
C ARG A 127 -2.62 -3.46 13.77
N ARG A 128 -3.43 -2.40 13.64
CA ARG A 128 -4.90 -2.49 13.78
C ARG A 128 -5.54 -3.18 12.58
N ALA A 129 -4.91 -3.10 11.41
CA ALA A 129 -5.40 -3.70 10.17
C ALA A 129 -5.09 -5.21 10.03
N ILE A 130 -4.23 -5.77 10.90
CA ILE A 130 -3.82 -7.18 10.86
C ILE A 130 -5.04 -8.11 10.80
N GLY A 131 -6.02 -7.91 11.68
CA GLY A 131 -7.21 -8.77 11.72
C GLY A 131 -8.01 -8.76 10.42
N VAL A 132 -8.02 -7.64 9.69
CA VAL A 132 -8.67 -7.54 8.37
C VAL A 132 -7.88 -8.32 7.32
N TYR A 133 -6.56 -8.16 7.30
CA TYR A 133 -5.68 -8.87 6.36
C TYR A 133 -5.72 -10.39 6.58
N GLU A 134 -5.69 -10.83 7.83
CA GLU A 134 -5.82 -12.24 8.21
C GLU A 134 -7.20 -12.81 7.82
N ALA A 135 -8.29 -12.07 8.08
CA ALA A 135 -9.64 -12.49 7.69
C ALA A 135 -9.80 -12.65 6.16
N LEU A 136 -9.02 -11.91 5.37
CA LEU A 136 -8.97 -12.04 3.92
C LEU A 136 -7.98 -13.10 3.41
N GLY A 137 -7.16 -13.69 4.29
CA GLY A 137 -6.16 -14.71 3.96
C GLY A 137 -4.86 -14.14 3.38
N ILE A 138 -4.49 -12.91 3.76
CA ILE A 138 -3.30 -12.23 3.24
C ILE A 138 -2.09 -12.50 4.11
N GLN A 139 -0.96 -12.83 3.46
CA GLN A 139 0.35 -12.82 4.12
C GLN A 139 0.82 -11.37 4.26
N VAL A 140 0.69 -10.83 5.47
CA VAL A 140 1.15 -9.48 5.82
C VAL A 140 2.44 -9.53 6.63
N THR A 141 3.41 -8.70 6.27
CA THR A 141 4.61 -8.42 7.08
C THR A 141 4.42 -7.09 7.79
N ILE A 142 4.52 -7.10 9.12
CA ILE A 142 4.36 -5.91 9.94
C ILE A 142 5.72 -5.28 10.23
N ILE A 143 5.85 -3.99 9.92
CA ILE A 143 7.04 -3.18 10.17
C ILE A 143 6.85 -2.38 11.47
N ALA A 144 7.87 -2.38 12.32
CA ALA A 144 7.89 -1.66 13.59
C ALA A 144 8.08 -0.15 13.41
#